data_AF-A0A924J013-F1
#
_entry.id   AF-A0A924J013-F1
#
_cell.length_a   1.000
_cell.length_b   1.000
_cell.length_c   1.000
_cell.angle_alpha   90.00
_cell.angle_beta   90.00
_cell.angle_gamma   90.00
#
_symmetry.space_group_name_H-M   'P 1'
#
loop_
_entity.id
_entity.type
_entity.pdbx_description
1 polymer ?
#
loop_
_entity_poly.entity_id
_entity_poly.type
_entity_poly.pdbx_seq_one_letter_code
_entity_poly.pdbx_strand_id
1 'polypeptide(L)'
;MLYSPIKFRNLELPNRWVMSPMCMYSSENGVATDFHYVHYGSRAQGGTGLIMIEATAVCPEGRISPKDMGIWTDEQAGKLAGIVKFIKNFSKSKTAIQLAHAGRKASAWEGKQLALDNEGWETVSASDIPYEGS
;
A
#
# COMPACT_ATOMS: atom_id res chain seq x y z
N MET A 1 17.19 -5.94 -22.11
CA MET A 1 16.19 -5.08 -22.79
C MET A 1 15.05 -4.81 -21.83
N LEU A 2 14.44 -3.61 -21.83
CA LEU A 2 13.47 -3.18 -20.81
C LEU A 2 12.04 -3.75 -21.03
N TYR A 3 11.63 -3.92 -22.29
CA TYR A 3 10.30 -4.40 -22.67
C TYR A 3 10.16 -5.93 -22.72
N SER A 4 11.25 -6.67 -22.54
CA SER A 4 11.21 -8.14 -22.59
C SER A 4 10.53 -8.71 -21.33
N PRO A 5 9.75 -9.80 -21.45
CA PRO A 5 9.19 -10.49 -20.30
C PRO A 5 10.26 -10.97 -19.30
N ILE A 6 9.83 -11.18 -18.05
CA ILE A 6 10.63 -11.79 -16.99
C ILE A 6 9.74 -12.66 -16.10
N LYS A 7 10.25 -13.83 -15.70
CA LYS A 7 9.50 -14.82 -14.92
C LYS A 7 10.12 -15.01 -13.54
N PHE A 8 9.28 -14.95 -12.51
CA PHE A 8 9.60 -15.24 -11.12
C PHE A 8 8.70 -16.38 -10.64
N ARG A 9 9.26 -17.59 -10.47
CA ARG A 9 8.47 -18.80 -10.15
C ARG A 9 7.30 -18.97 -11.14
N ASN A 10 6.06 -18.84 -10.68
CA ASN A 10 4.84 -19.01 -11.47
C ASN A 10 4.27 -17.67 -11.98
N LEU A 11 4.94 -16.54 -11.70
CA LEU A 11 4.52 -15.21 -12.11
C LEU A 11 5.36 -14.75 -13.31
N GLU A 12 4.72 -14.44 -14.43
CA GLU A 12 5.36 -13.84 -15.60
C GLU A 12 4.91 -12.39 -15.77
N LEU A 13 5.88 -11.47 -15.78
CA LEU A 13 5.64 -10.06 -16.05
C LEU A 13 5.82 -9.79 -17.56
N PRO A 14 4.94 -9.00 -18.18
CA PRO A 14 5.00 -8.73 -19.62
C PRO A 14 6.19 -7.85 -20.03
N ASN A 15 6.77 -7.10 -19.08
CA ASN A 15 7.94 -6.23 -19.25
C ASN A 15 8.60 -6.00 -17.88
N ARG A 16 9.69 -5.22 -17.85
CA ARG A 16 10.46 -4.95 -16.63
C ARG A 16 10.13 -3.59 -15.98
N TRP A 17 8.97 -3.02 -16.28
CA TRP A 17 8.47 -1.81 -15.61
C TRP A 17 7.74 -2.20 -14.33
N VAL A 18 8.31 -1.79 -13.20
CA VAL A 18 7.73 -2.05 -11.88
C VAL A 18 7.43 -0.71 -11.22
N MET A 19 6.18 -0.52 -10.82
CA MET A 19 5.80 0.59 -9.97
C MET A 19 6.09 0.20 -8.51
N SER A 20 6.91 1.01 -7.83
CA SER A 20 7.21 0.87 -6.41
C SER A 20 5.96 1.09 -5.55
N PRO A 21 5.90 0.51 -4.33
CA PRO A 21 4.88 0.86 -3.37
C PRO A 21 5.07 2.32 -2.95
N MET A 22 4.07 3.15 -3.18
CA MET A 22 4.08 4.57 -2.83
C MET A 22 2.81 4.86 -2.04
N CYS A 23 2.92 5.29 -0.79
CA CYS A 23 1.76 5.62 0.04
C CYS A 23 0.98 6.77 -0.59
N MET A 24 -0.32 6.56 -0.74
CA MET A 24 -1.25 7.54 -1.30
C MET A 24 -1.92 8.39 -0.25
N TYR A 25 -1.88 7.96 1.03
CA TYR A 25 -2.48 8.68 2.16
C TYR A 25 -3.94 9.09 1.88
N SER A 26 -4.68 8.20 1.21
CA SER A 26 -6.01 8.47 0.66
C SER A 26 -7.04 7.42 1.08
N SER A 27 -6.71 6.60 2.08
CA SER A 27 -7.63 5.60 2.64
C SER A 27 -8.42 6.19 3.80
N GLU A 28 -9.60 5.63 4.04
CA GLU A 28 -10.45 5.97 5.18
C GLU A 28 -10.54 4.74 6.08
N ASN A 29 -10.02 4.82 7.31
CA ASN A 29 -9.96 3.68 8.23
C ASN A 29 -9.29 2.43 7.62
N GLY A 30 -8.25 2.62 6.81
CA GLY A 30 -7.57 1.54 6.08
C GLY A 30 -8.29 1.05 4.83
N VAL A 31 -9.51 1.52 4.55
CA VAL A 31 -10.30 1.10 3.39
C VAL A 31 -9.86 1.89 2.16
N ALA A 32 -9.55 1.16 1.09
CA ALA A 32 -9.24 1.76 -0.21
C ALA A 32 -10.46 2.51 -0.78
N THR A 33 -10.24 3.77 -1.15
CA THR A 33 -11.21 4.67 -1.80
C THR A 33 -11.13 4.62 -3.33
N ASP A 34 -12.07 5.31 -3.99
CA ASP A 34 -12.11 5.46 -5.46
C ASP A 34 -10.84 6.07 -6.04
N PHE A 35 -10.13 6.88 -5.25
CA PHE A 35 -8.81 7.40 -5.62
C PHE A 35 -7.86 6.26 -5.99
N HIS A 36 -7.79 5.20 -5.17
CA HIS A 36 -6.91 4.05 -5.42
C HIS A 36 -7.35 3.27 -6.65
N TYR A 37 -8.67 3.17 -6.89
CA TYR A 37 -9.20 2.52 -8.08
C TYR A 37 -8.71 3.22 -9.35
N VAL A 38 -8.86 4.54 -9.41
CA VAL A 38 -8.35 5.35 -10.53
C VAL A 38 -6.82 5.30 -10.59
N HIS A 39 -6.15 5.40 -9.44
CA HIS A 39 -4.69 5.41 -9.35
C HIS A 39 -4.09 4.13 -9.92
N TYR A 40 -4.41 2.96 -9.38
CA TYR A 40 -3.83 1.69 -9.82
C TYR A 40 -4.39 1.26 -11.17
N GLY A 41 -5.67 1.54 -11.46
CA GLY A 41 -6.29 1.27 -12.76
C GLY A 41 -5.58 2.01 -13.89
N SER A 42 -5.28 3.30 -13.73
CA SER A 42 -4.55 4.09 -14.75
C SER A 42 -3.14 3.58 -15.00
N ARG A 43 -2.38 3.21 -13.95
CA ARG A 43 -1.02 2.63 -14.14
C ARG A 43 -1.06 1.27 -14.83
N ALA A 44 -2.12 0.50 -14.61
CA ALA A 44 -2.33 -0.77 -15.30
C ALA A 44 -2.62 -0.57 -16.79
N GLN A 45 -3.48 0.41 -17.13
CA GLN A 45 -3.77 0.76 -18.52
C GLN A 45 -2.55 1.36 -19.24
N GLY A 46 -1.65 2.03 -18.50
CA GLY A 46 -0.37 2.50 -19.01
C GLY A 46 0.66 1.41 -19.36
N GLY A 47 0.37 0.14 -19.10
CA GLY A 47 1.23 -0.98 -19.50
C GLY A 47 2.34 -1.34 -18.50
N THR A 48 2.25 -0.89 -17.25
CA THR A 48 3.17 -1.29 -16.17
C THR A 48 3.20 -2.81 -16.03
N GLY A 49 4.38 -3.42 -15.97
CA GLY A 49 4.53 -4.88 -15.86
C GLY A 49 4.05 -5.42 -14.51
N LEU A 50 4.49 -4.79 -13.42
CA LEU A 50 4.07 -5.08 -12.05
C LEU A 50 3.70 -3.80 -11.31
N ILE A 51 2.51 -3.79 -10.71
CA ILE A 51 2.06 -2.74 -9.79
C ILE A 51 2.17 -3.29 -8.37
N MET A 52 3.02 -2.67 -7.56
CA MET A 52 3.08 -2.93 -6.14
C MET A 52 2.16 -1.95 -5.41
N ILE A 53 1.07 -2.46 -4.86
CA ILE A 53 0.18 -1.70 -3.97
C ILE A 53 1.01 -1.19 -2.78
N GLU A 54 0.70 0.03 -2.34
CA GLU A 54 1.37 0.73 -1.26
C GLU A 54 1.49 -0.06 0.04
N ALA A 55 2.32 0.45 0.96
CA ALA A 55 2.47 -0.11 2.30
C ALA A 55 1.10 -0.24 2.96
N THR A 56 0.63 -1.48 3.08
CA THR A 56 -0.70 -1.82 3.55
C THR A 56 -0.58 -2.42 4.93
N ALA A 57 -1.12 -1.73 5.93
CA ALA A 57 -0.95 -2.10 7.32
C ALA A 57 -1.68 -3.40 7.66
N VAL A 58 -1.02 -4.26 8.45
CA VAL A 58 -1.57 -5.56 8.90
C VAL A 58 -2.43 -5.46 10.16
N CYS A 59 -2.41 -4.31 10.84
CA CYS A 59 -3.24 -3.96 11.99
C CYS A 59 -3.43 -2.44 12.05
N PRO A 60 -4.45 -1.92 12.76
CA PRO A 60 -4.73 -0.49 12.84
C PRO A 60 -3.56 0.37 13.32
N GLU A 61 -2.85 -0.09 14.35
CA GLU A 61 -1.71 0.58 14.98
C GLU A 61 -0.43 0.50 14.14
N GLY A 62 -0.39 -0.41 13.16
CA GLY A 62 0.72 -0.60 12.24
C GLY A 62 0.75 0.40 11.07
N ARG A 63 -0.25 1.27 10.95
CA ARG A 63 -0.26 2.33 9.93
C ARG A 63 0.83 3.37 10.17
N ILE A 64 1.34 4.00 9.11
CA ILE A 64 2.19 5.20 9.25
C ILE A 64 1.29 6.37 9.63
N SER A 65 0.24 6.64 8.86
CA SER A 65 -0.70 7.74 9.07
C SER A 65 -2.16 7.28 9.23
N PRO A 66 -3.07 8.13 9.73
CA PRO A 66 -4.49 7.81 9.79
C PRO A 66 -5.09 7.40 8.43
N LYS A 67 -4.48 7.88 7.33
CA LYS A 67 -4.95 7.70 5.94
C LYS A 67 -4.24 6.59 5.18
N ASP A 68 -3.44 5.79 5.86
CA ASP A 68 -2.79 4.62 5.26
C ASP A 68 -3.80 3.51 4.96
N MET A 69 -3.49 2.74 3.93
CA MET A 69 -4.24 1.55 3.55
C MET A 69 -4.05 0.42 4.58
N GLY A 70 -5.09 -0.39 4.77
CA GLY A 70 -5.12 -1.54 5.67
C GLY A 70 -5.56 -2.83 4.97
N ILE A 71 -5.29 -3.97 5.60
CA ILE A 71 -5.81 -5.29 5.20
C ILE A 71 -6.09 -6.22 6.39
N TRP A 72 -6.45 -5.63 7.54
CA TRP A 72 -6.78 -6.37 8.77
C TRP A 72 -8.26 -6.72 8.89
N THR A 73 -9.10 -6.30 7.93
CA THR A 73 -10.52 -6.66 7.84
C THR A 73 -10.90 -7.19 6.47
N ASP A 74 -11.98 -7.97 6.41
CA ASP A 74 -12.55 -8.48 5.15
C ASP A 74 -13.05 -7.35 4.23
N GLU A 75 -13.54 -6.24 4.80
CA GLU A 75 -13.98 -5.08 4.02
C GLU A 75 -12.82 -4.47 3.23
N GLN A 76 -11.68 -4.26 3.90
CA GLN A 76 -10.46 -3.73 3.28
C GLN A 76 -9.96 -4.65 2.17
N ALA A 77 -9.90 -5.96 2.46
CA ALA A 77 -9.53 -6.96 1.47
C ALA A 77 -10.51 -6.99 0.29
N GLY A 78 -11.80 -6.84 0.54
CA GLY A 78 -12.86 -6.81 -0.47
C GLY A 78 -12.72 -5.62 -1.43
N LYS A 79 -12.42 -4.43 -0.92
CA LYS A 79 -12.18 -3.24 -1.75
C LYS A 79 -10.93 -3.40 -2.63
N LEU A 80 -9.84 -3.90 -2.07
CA LEU A 80 -8.62 -4.22 -2.83
C LEU A 80 -8.86 -5.30 -3.90
N ALA A 81 -9.64 -6.33 -3.58
CA ALA A 81 -10.00 -7.37 -4.54
C ALA A 81 -10.74 -6.80 -5.76
N GLY A 82 -11.58 -5.79 -5.57
CA GLY A 82 -12.24 -5.06 -6.66
C GLY A 82 -11.24 -4.42 -7.63
N ILE A 83 -10.24 -3.71 -7.10
CA ILE A 83 -9.17 -3.07 -7.88
C ILE A 83 -8.34 -4.14 -8.62
N VAL A 84 -7.94 -5.20 -7.93
CA VAL A 84 -7.17 -6.31 -8.53
C VAL A 84 -7.96 -7.00 -9.65
N LYS A 85 -9.28 -7.20 -9.46
CA LYS A 85 -10.16 -7.78 -10.48
C LYS A 85 -10.22 -6.90 -11.72
N PHE A 86 -10.35 -5.59 -11.55
CA PHE A 86 -10.31 -4.65 -12.68
C PHE A 86 -9.00 -4.76 -13.46
N ILE A 87 -7.86 -4.71 -12.77
CA ILE A 87 -6.53 -4.79 -13.41
C ILE A 87 -6.38 -6.11 -14.18
N LYS A 88 -6.75 -7.24 -13.57
CA LYS A 88 -6.69 -8.57 -14.22
C LYS A 88 -7.58 -8.67 -15.46
N ASN A 89 -8.75 -8.04 -15.45
CA ASN A 89 -9.72 -8.14 -16.55
C ASN A 89 -9.35 -7.26 -17.74
N PHE A 90 -8.70 -6.11 -17.49
CA PHE A 90 -8.55 -5.07 -18.50
C PHE A 90 -7.09 -4.70 -18.81
N SER A 91 -6.09 -5.38 -18.24
CA SER A 91 -4.69 -5.18 -18.63
C SER A 91 -3.84 -6.45 -18.51
N LYS A 92 -2.59 -6.39 -18.99
CA LYS A 92 -1.59 -7.45 -18.82
C LYS A 92 -0.77 -7.31 -17.53
N SER A 93 -0.96 -6.22 -16.79
CA SER A 93 -0.23 -5.91 -15.56
C SER A 93 -0.47 -6.96 -14.50
N LYS A 94 0.57 -7.26 -13.73
CA LYS A 94 0.45 -8.07 -12.51
C LYS A 94 0.33 -7.13 -11.31
N THR A 95 -0.25 -7.64 -10.23
CA THR A 95 -0.39 -6.92 -8.96
C THR A 95 0.33 -7.67 -7.85
N ALA A 96 0.96 -6.93 -6.96
CA ALA A 96 1.51 -7.40 -5.70
C ALA A 96 1.19 -6.37 -4.60
N ILE A 97 1.38 -6.72 -3.34
CA ILE A 97 1.11 -5.85 -2.19
C ILE A 97 2.29 -5.84 -1.24
N GLN A 98 2.63 -4.67 -0.69
CA GLN A 98 3.58 -4.55 0.40
C GLN A 98 2.84 -4.59 1.73
N LEU A 99 2.89 -5.73 2.43
CA LEU A 99 2.40 -5.80 3.82
C LEU A 99 3.35 -5.05 4.74
N ALA A 100 2.81 -4.22 5.63
CA ALA A 100 3.59 -3.30 6.44
C ALA A 100 3.12 -3.22 7.90
N HIS A 101 4.06 -2.83 8.76
CA HIS A 101 3.83 -2.34 10.11
C HIS A 101 4.87 -1.25 10.41
N ALA A 102 4.43 -0.03 10.68
CA ALA A 102 5.32 1.14 10.83
C ALA A 102 6.08 1.17 12.17
N GLY A 103 5.60 0.42 13.17
CA GLY A 103 6.24 0.29 14.47
C GLY A 103 6.35 1.64 15.17
N ARG A 104 7.52 1.98 15.73
CA ARG A 104 7.77 3.31 16.33
C ARG A 104 7.65 4.51 15.38
N LYS A 105 7.52 4.29 14.07
CA LYS A 105 7.25 5.37 13.08
C LYS A 105 5.76 5.53 12.76
N ALA A 106 4.90 4.75 13.39
CA ALA A 106 3.45 4.83 13.25
C ALA A 106 2.90 6.13 13.86
N SER A 107 1.60 6.36 13.67
CA SER A 107 0.89 7.50 14.24
C SER A 107 1.52 8.84 13.82
N ALA A 108 1.79 9.04 12.53
CA ALA A 108 2.47 10.21 12.01
C ALA A 108 1.77 10.83 10.79
N TRP A 109 1.87 12.16 10.68
CA TRP A 109 1.44 12.95 9.53
C TRP A 109 2.50 14.00 9.19
N GLU A 110 2.80 14.17 7.90
CA GLU A 110 3.80 15.16 7.43
C GLU A 110 5.15 15.10 8.18
N GLY A 111 5.59 13.89 8.50
CA GLY A 111 6.87 13.64 9.18
C GLY A 111 6.85 13.85 10.69
N LYS A 112 5.70 14.17 11.30
CA LYS A 112 5.56 14.37 12.75
C LYS A 112 4.63 13.34 13.37
N GLN A 113 5.01 12.83 14.54
CA GLN A 113 4.12 11.97 15.32
C GLN A 113 2.94 12.77 15.87
N LEU A 114 1.74 12.20 15.75
CA LEU A 114 0.48 12.76 16.21
C LEU A 114 0.34 12.56 17.72
N ALA A 115 -0.32 13.52 18.37
CA ALA A 115 -0.64 13.43 19.80
C ALA A 115 -1.77 12.43 20.04
N LEU A 116 -1.73 11.72 21.17
CA LEU A 116 -2.72 10.68 21.50
C LEU A 116 -4.16 11.22 21.64
N ASP A 117 -4.30 12.50 21.98
CA ASP A 117 -5.58 13.20 22.08
C ASP A 117 -6.05 13.82 20.76
N ASN A 118 -5.26 13.69 19.69
CA ASN A 118 -5.55 14.28 18.38
C ASN A 118 -5.15 13.32 17.23
N GLU A 119 -6.03 12.34 16.95
CA GLU A 119 -5.89 11.31 15.90
C GLU A 119 -4.71 10.34 16.05
N GLY A 120 -3.83 10.53 17.03
CA GLY A 120 -2.70 9.65 17.30
C GLY A 120 -3.06 8.39 18.09
N TRP A 121 -2.13 7.43 18.10
CA TRP A 121 -2.23 6.18 18.85
C TRP A 121 -0.87 5.75 19.42
N GLU A 122 -0.90 4.84 20.38
CA GLU A 122 0.29 4.27 20.98
C GLU A 122 1.01 3.36 19.98
N THR A 123 2.31 3.59 19.78
CA THR A 123 3.12 2.83 18.82
C THR A 123 3.78 1.63 19.47
N VAL A 124 3.89 0.51 18.75
CA VAL A 124 4.60 -0.68 19.22
C VAL A 124 5.99 -0.77 18.58
N SER A 125 7.00 -1.14 19.36
CA SER A 125 8.39 -1.28 18.90
C SER A 125 9.10 -2.40 19.66
N ALA A 126 10.28 -2.81 19.19
CA ALA A 126 11.09 -3.82 19.86
C ALA A 126 11.70 -3.34 21.21
N SER A 127 11.77 -2.02 21.41
CA SER A 127 12.29 -1.36 22.61
C SER A 127 11.60 -0.02 22.81
N ASP A 128 11.57 0.45 24.07
CA ASP A 128 11.06 1.78 24.44
C ASP A 128 12.08 2.89 24.13
N ILE A 129 12.40 3.01 22.84
CA ILE A 129 13.31 4.03 22.31
C ILE A 129 12.55 4.78 21.22
N PRO A 130 12.27 6.08 21.42
CA PRO A 130 11.47 6.86 20.47
C PRO A 130 12.15 6.91 19.11
N TYR A 131 11.35 7.18 18.07
CA TYR A 131 11.91 7.48 16.77
C TYR A 131 12.49 8.89 16.79
N GLU A 132 13.82 8.98 16.73
CA GLU A 132 14.53 10.22 16.43
C GLU A 132 14.35 10.50 14.94
N GLY A 133 13.25 11.17 14.58
CA GLY A 133 13.04 11.64 13.21
C GLY A 133 14.13 12.64 12.80
N SER A 134 14.36 12.74 11.49
CA SER A 134 15.26 13.72 10.85
C SER A 134 14.71 15.13 10.89
#